data_AF-A0A0L0M5P4-F1
#
_entry.id   AF-A0A0L0M5P4-F1
#
_cell.length_a   1.000
_cell.length_b   1.000
_cell.length_c   1.000
_cell.angle_alpha   90.00
_cell.angle_beta   90.00
_cell.angle_gamma   90.00
#
_symmetry.space_group_name_H-M   'P 1'
#
loop_
_entity.id
_entity.type
_entity.pdbx_description
1 polymer ?
#
loop_
_entity_poly.entity_id
_entity_poly.type
_entity_poly.pdbx_seq_one_letter_code
_entity_poly.pdbx_strand_id
1 'polypeptide(L)'
;MSATGSLSNCSNRRPRPNAHGTTHNTVHDAFYCDTPVQRAIPPWHPASPLARETLLPKRVWSHTLYAHLYDSRRIAKRLEATFGADQGYREPQFRESALFALKFDMQGRLVEDSFVLSSEAWFLGRVLTGQDWTTGFENEQRGLNEQVKAMFSGPVSGEDLRAFTRWVLQTIGVEEFFVGAADPKLRFRSQPVRNDKPEQEDDPLNSFLLGDLALVAERIGQGVNSRALDQYLKRHTIRPRGCMRTMMPPPVR
;
A
#
# COMPACT_ATOMS: atom_id res chain seq x y z
N MET A 1 2.50 -36.69 -15.42
CA MET A 1 3.30 -35.51 -15.02
C MET A 1 2.42 -34.63 -14.15
N SER A 2 2.50 -34.80 -12.83
CA SER A 2 1.66 -34.09 -11.87
C SER A 2 2.40 -32.86 -11.38
N ALA A 3 1.92 -31.68 -11.75
CA ALA A 3 2.42 -30.40 -11.25
C ALA A 3 1.69 -30.07 -9.93
N THR A 4 2.33 -30.37 -8.81
CA THR A 4 1.94 -29.87 -7.48
C THR A 4 2.31 -28.39 -7.40
N GLY A 5 1.42 -27.53 -7.89
CA GLY A 5 1.49 -26.09 -7.68
C GLY A 5 1.22 -25.78 -6.20
N SER A 6 2.15 -25.07 -5.55
CA SER A 6 2.02 -24.65 -4.15
C SER A 6 0.76 -23.79 -3.99
N LEU A 7 -0.26 -24.38 -3.38
CA LEU A 7 -1.53 -23.74 -3.03
C LEU A 7 -1.31 -22.91 -1.76
N SER A 8 -1.66 -21.62 -1.82
CA SER A 8 -1.91 -20.71 -0.70
C SER A 8 -1.05 -20.89 0.55
N ASN A 9 -0.08 -19.99 0.75
CA ASN A 9 0.75 -19.99 1.96
C ASN A 9 -0.02 -19.27 3.09
N CYS A 10 -0.89 -19.99 3.79
CA CYS A 10 -1.52 -19.47 5.01
C CYS A 10 -0.65 -19.79 6.21
N SER A 11 -0.41 -18.80 7.07
CA SER A 11 0.33 -19.00 8.32
C SER A 11 -0.41 -18.30 9.44
N ASN A 12 -0.65 -19.00 10.54
CA ASN A 12 -0.70 -18.35 11.84
C ASN A 12 0.73 -17.83 12.08
N ARG A 13 1.04 -16.58 11.69
CA ARG A 13 2.23 -15.91 12.20
C ARG A 13 2.00 -15.72 13.69
N ARG A 14 2.36 -16.75 14.47
CA ARG A 14 2.49 -16.65 15.92
C ARG A 14 3.46 -15.50 16.18
N PRO A 15 3.08 -14.47 16.93
CA PRO A 15 4.05 -13.50 17.43
C PRO A 15 5.15 -14.28 18.15
N ARG A 16 6.42 -13.91 17.94
CA ARG A 16 7.50 -14.46 18.77
C ARG A 16 7.14 -14.18 20.23
N PRO A 17 7.28 -15.15 21.17
CA PRO A 17 6.99 -14.89 22.56
C PRO A 17 7.91 -13.76 23.04
N ASN A 18 7.32 -12.69 23.56
CA ASN A 18 8.08 -11.70 24.31
C ASN A 18 8.71 -12.39 25.53
N ALA A 19 9.91 -11.96 25.91
CA ALA A 19 10.72 -12.54 26.98
C ALA A 19 10.08 -12.45 28.39
N HIS A 20 8.82 -12.04 28.51
CA HIS A 20 8.08 -11.93 29.76
C HIS A 20 6.82 -12.78 29.62
N GLY A 21 6.84 -13.96 30.25
CA GLY A 21 5.84 -15.02 30.14
C GLY A 21 4.41 -14.58 30.46
N THR A 22 3.75 -14.01 29.46
CA THR A 22 2.32 -13.75 29.48
C THR A 22 1.69 -14.69 28.46
N THR A 23 0.89 -15.65 28.94
CA THR A 23 0.14 -16.58 28.12
C THR A 23 -0.91 -15.79 27.34
N HIS A 24 -0.57 -15.34 26.14
CA HIS A 24 -1.55 -14.71 25.24
C HIS A 24 -2.61 -15.75 24.88
N ASN A 25 -3.88 -15.37 25.09
CA ASN A 25 -5.02 -16.18 24.75
C ASN A 25 -5.12 -16.29 23.21
N THR A 26 -4.66 -17.40 22.65
CA THR A 26 -4.46 -17.67 21.20
C THR A 26 -5.76 -17.71 20.37
N VAL A 27 -6.91 -17.40 20.97
CA VAL A 27 -8.25 -17.52 20.34
C VAL A 27 -8.73 -16.19 19.73
N HIS A 28 -7.94 -15.12 19.87
CA HIS A 28 -8.23 -13.80 19.30
C HIS A 28 -7.23 -13.37 18.22
N ASP A 29 -6.31 -14.25 17.83
CA ASP A 29 -5.27 -13.90 16.86
C ASP A 29 -5.87 -13.82 15.45
N ALA A 30 -5.42 -12.84 14.68
CA ALA A 30 -5.79 -12.71 13.28
C ALA A 30 -5.15 -13.84 12.45
N PHE A 31 -5.96 -14.48 11.61
CA PHE A 31 -5.48 -15.47 10.65
C PHE A 31 -5.03 -14.76 9.37
N TYR A 32 -3.78 -14.98 8.95
CA TYR A 32 -3.23 -14.41 7.73
C TYR A 32 -3.12 -15.47 6.63
N CYS A 33 -3.67 -15.16 5.46
CA CYS A 33 -3.49 -16.00 4.28
C CYS A 33 -3.11 -15.21 3.03
N ASP A 34 -2.07 -15.68 2.36
CA ASP A 34 -1.62 -15.16 1.07
C ASP A 34 -2.11 -16.06 -0.06
N THR A 35 -2.66 -15.45 -1.11
CA THR A 35 -3.07 -16.13 -2.34
C THR A 35 -2.56 -15.37 -3.57
N PRO A 36 -2.09 -16.06 -4.62
CA PRO A 36 -1.74 -15.40 -5.89
C PRO A 36 -2.91 -14.62 -6.47
N VAL A 37 -2.68 -13.41 -6.99
CA VAL A 37 -3.73 -12.60 -7.63
C VAL A 37 -4.42 -13.37 -8.78
N GLN A 38 -3.67 -14.18 -9.53
CA GLN A 38 -4.21 -14.92 -10.68
C GLN A 38 -5.20 -16.01 -10.29
N ARG A 39 -5.02 -16.61 -9.12
CA ARG A 39 -5.80 -17.75 -8.61
C ARG A 39 -6.29 -17.47 -7.20
N ALA A 40 -6.82 -16.26 -6.99
CA ALA A 40 -7.23 -15.79 -5.68
C ALA A 40 -8.32 -16.71 -5.10
N ILE A 41 -8.06 -17.26 -3.91
CA ILE A 41 -9.06 -17.98 -3.11
C ILE A 41 -9.37 -17.09 -1.90
N PRO A 42 -10.51 -16.39 -1.85
CA PRO A 42 -10.83 -15.51 -0.74
C PRO A 42 -11.19 -16.31 0.54
N PRO A 43 -11.09 -15.71 1.73
CA PRO A 43 -11.29 -16.39 3.01
C PRO A 43 -12.64 -17.08 3.19
N TRP A 44 -13.70 -16.50 2.63
CA TRP A 44 -15.08 -17.00 2.68
C TRP A 44 -15.38 -18.07 1.61
N HIS A 45 -14.41 -18.42 0.75
CA HIS A 45 -14.58 -19.51 -0.21
C HIS A 45 -14.48 -20.88 0.51
N PRO A 46 -15.28 -21.91 0.17
CA PRO A 46 -15.23 -23.21 0.85
C PRO A 46 -13.88 -23.92 0.80
N ALA A 47 -13.08 -23.66 -0.24
CA ALA A 47 -11.71 -24.20 -0.37
C ALA A 47 -10.65 -23.40 0.42
N SER A 48 -11.03 -22.30 1.07
CA SER A 48 -10.14 -21.51 1.91
C SER A 48 -9.69 -22.32 3.14
N PRO A 49 -8.42 -22.26 3.54
CA PRO A 49 -7.98 -22.84 4.81
C PRO A 49 -8.73 -22.30 6.03
N LEU A 50 -9.24 -21.06 5.97
CA LEU A 50 -10.07 -20.48 7.03
C LEU A 50 -11.38 -21.24 7.24
N ALA A 51 -11.91 -21.93 6.23
CA ALA A 51 -13.14 -22.72 6.35
C ALA A 51 -13.01 -23.88 7.36
N ARG A 52 -11.78 -24.25 7.75
CA ARG A 52 -11.49 -25.29 8.76
C ARG A 52 -11.32 -24.73 10.16
N GLU A 53 -11.23 -23.40 10.31
CA GLU A 53 -11.03 -22.75 11.59
C GLU A 53 -12.35 -22.65 12.37
N THR A 54 -12.29 -22.90 13.67
CA THR A 54 -13.47 -22.84 14.54
C THR A 54 -13.57 -21.47 15.19
N LEU A 55 -14.73 -20.82 15.05
CA LEU A 55 -15.04 -19.57 15.74
C LEU A 55 -15.64 -19.84 17.13
N LEU A 56 -15.29 -18.99 18.10
CA LEU A 56 -15.97 -18.98 19.39
C LEU A 56 -17.45 -18.57 19.22
N PRO A 57 -18.35 -19.00 20.14
CA PRO A 57 -19.72 -18.53 20.15
C PRO A 57 -19.80 -16.99 20.16
N LYS A 58 -20.74 -16.42 19.42
CA LYS A 58 -20.97 -14.96 19.30
C LYS A 58 -19.81 -14.17 18.67
N ARG A 59 -18.97 -14.83 17.87
CA ARG A 59 -17.95 -14.19 17.01
C ARG A 59 -18.27 -14.42 15.55
N VAL A 60 -17.86 -13.47 14.72
CA VAL A 60 -17.90 -13.53 13.26
C VAL A 60 -16.53 -13.15 12.71
N TRP A 61 -16.19 -13.60 11.51
CA TRP A 61 -14.98 -13.14 10.84
C TRP A 61 -15.18 -11.73 10.26
N SER A 62 -14.16 -10.88 10.44
CA SER A 62 -13.96 -9.65 9.69
C SER A 62 -12.69 -9.81 8.86
N HIS A 63 -12.76 -9.55 7.56
CA HIS A 63 -11.63 -9.76 6.66
C HIS A 63 -11.10 -8.44 6.13
N THR A 64 -9.80 -8.20 6.26
CA THR A 64 -9.09 -7.11 5.60
C THR A 64 -8.23 -7.69 4.49
N LEU A 65 -8.48 -7.26 3.26
CA LEU A 65 -7.66 -7.55 2.10
C LEU A 65 -6.57 -6.47 1.96
N TYR A 66 -5.35 -6.90 1.73
CA TYR A 66 -4.23 -6.11 1.22
C TYR A 66 -3.89 -6.62 -0.18
N ALA A 67 -4.26 -5.86 -1.20
CA ALA A 67 -4.20 -6.30 -2.57
C ALA A 67 -2.89 -5.91 -3.25
N HIS A 68 -2.39 -6.82 -4.10
CA HIS A 68 -1.17 -6.64 -4.89
C HIS A 68 0.01 -6.20 -4.03
N LEU A 69 0.47 -7.11 -3.17
CA LEU A 69 1.62 -6.85 -2.30
C LEU A 69 2.88 -6.57 -3.12
N TYR A 70 3.63 -5.55 -2.71
CA TYR A 70 4.88 -5.15 -3.36
C TYR A 70 5.94 -4.72 -2.33
N ASP A 71 7.20 -4.79 -2.75
CA ASP A 71 8.35 -4.26 -1.99
C ASP A 71 8.46 -2.75 -2.22
N SER A 72 8.22 -1.95 -1.18
CA SER A 72 8.20 -0.48 -1.29
C SER A 72 9.55 0.07 -1.75
N ARG A 73 10.65 -0.66 -1.55
CA ARG A 73 11.99 -0.27 -2.04
C ARG A 73 12.05 -0.16 -3.56
N ARG A 74 11.21 -0.91 -4.28
CA ARG A 74 11.13 -0.78 -5.75
C ARG A 74 10.62 0.60 -6.15
N ILE A 75 9.61 1.10 -5.43
CA ILE A 75 9.05 2.43 -5.67
C ILE A 75 10.08 3.50 -5.27
N ALA A 76 10.67 3.38 -4.07
CA ALA A 76 11.70 4.31 -3.60
C ALA A 76 12.85 4.47 -4.61
N LYS A 77 13.43 3.36 -5.09
CA LYS A 77 14.48 3.38 -6.13
C LYS A 77 14.05 4.04 -7.43
N ARG A 78 12.79 3.87 -7.83
CA ARG A 78 12.25 4.50 -9.05
C ARG A 78 12.09 6.02 -8.87
N LEU A 79 11.64 6.45 -7.70
CA LEU A 79 11.51 7.87 -7.37
C LEU A 79 12.89 8.53 -7.25
N GLU A 80 13.86 7.87 -6.60
CA GLU A 80 15.26 8.30 -6.55
C GLU A 80 15.86 8.49 -7.95
N ALA A 81 15.65 7.54 -8.86
CA ALA A 81 16.12 7.69 -10.24
C ALA A 81 15.47 8.86 -11.00
N THR A 82 14.31 9.34 -10.54
CA THR A 82 13.56 10.43 -11.19
C THR A 82 13.92 11.80 -10.61
N PHE A 83 14.08 11.90 -9.29
CA PHE A 83 14.29 13.16 -8.58
C PHE A 83 15.71 13.35 -8.04
N GLY A 84 16.55 12.32 -8.07
CA GLY A 84 17.84 12.27 -7.39
C GLY A 84 17.70 11.98 -5.89
N ALA A 85 18.72 11.37 -5.29
CA ALA A 85 18.82 11.20 -3.83
C ALA A 85 20.05 11.93 -3.32
N ASP A 86 19.99 13.25 -3.28
CA ASP A 86 21.22 13.98 -3.01
C ASP A 86 21.58 14.04 -1.53
N GLN A 87 20.64 14.00 -0.57
CA GLN A 87 20.88 13.66 0.86
C GLN A 87 19.56 13.34 1.59
N GLY A 88 19.49 12.21 2.29
CA GLY A 88 18.50 11.98 3.35
C GLY A 88 17.81 10.61 3.36
N TYR A 89 17.64 10.08 4.56
CA TYR A 89 17.00 8.81 4.93
C TYR A 89 17.80 7.53 4.62
N ARG A 90 18.26 6.83 5.67
CA ARG A 90 18.69 5.43 5.54
C ARG A 90 17.43 4.62 5.20
N GLU A 91 17.39 4.07 3.99
CA GLU A 91 16.30 3.22 3.54
C GLU A 91 16.01 2.10 4.57
N PRO A 92 14.74 1.84 4.93
CA PRO A 92 14.41 0.79 5.88
C PRO A 92 14.82 -0.57 5.33
N GLN A 93 15.11 -1.51 6.24
CA GLN A 93 15.08 -2.94 5.93
C GLN A 93 13.70 -3.25 5.33
N PHE A 94 13.67 -3.88 4.15
CA PHE A 94 12.50 -4.41 3.43
C PHE A 94 11.13 -4.12 4.08
N ARG A 95 10.29 -3.32 3.40
CA ARG A 95 8.91 -3.07 3.81
C ARG A 95 7.96 -3.54 2.71
N GLU A 96 7.08 -4.46 3.07
CA GLU A 96 6.00 -4.90 2.19
C GLU A 96 4.83 -3.92 2.34
N SER A 97 4.31 -3.46 1.21
CA SER A 97 3.14 -2.59 1.09
C SER A 97 2.12 -3.23 0.15
N ALA A 98 0.94 -2.63 0.04
CA ALA A 98 -0.14 -3.09 -0.82
C ALA A 98 -0.59 -1.97 -1.75
N LEU A 99 -1.13 -2.31 -2.91
CA LEU A 99 -1.70 -1.34 -3.85
C LEU A 99 -2.95 -0.66 -3.28
N PHE A 100 -3.80 -1.43 -2.60
CA PHE A 100 -4.98 -0.95 -1.88
C PHE A 100 -5.39 -1.94 -0.78
N ALA A 101 -6.30 -1.51 0.09
CA ALA A 101 -7.00 -2.36 1.04
C ALA A 101 -8.53 -2.25 0.91
N LEU A 102 -9.20 -3.32 1.34
CA LEU A 102 -10.66 -3.46 1.41
C LEU A 102 -11.04 -4.25 2.66
N LYS A 103 -12.22 -3.99 3.22
CA LYS A 103 -12.81 -4.82 4.27
C LYS A 103 -14.01 -5.60 3.74
N PHE A 104 -14.15 -6.83 4.21
CA PHE A 104 -15.27 -7.71 3.89
C PHE A 104 -15.86 -8.32 5.15
N ASP A 105 -17.17 -8.52 5.16
CA ASP A 105 -17.86 -9.28 6.20
C ASP A 105 -17.61 -10.79 6.06
N MET A 106 -18.09 -11.58 7.02
CA MET A 106 -17.95 -13.04 7.04
C MET A 106 -18.51 -13.74 5.79
N GLN A 107 -19.45 -13.11 5.08
CA GLN A 107 -20.06 -13.65 3.86
C GLN A 107 -19.29 -13.22 2.61
N GLY A 108 -18.23 -12.43 2.75
CA GLY A 108 -17.44 -11.90 1.64
C GLY A 108 -18.08 -10.71 0.94
N ARG A 109 -19.03 -10.02 1.58
CA ARG A 109 -19.60 -8.78 1.05
C ARG A 109 -18.71 -7.62 1.45
N LEU A 110 -18.56 -6.67 0.54
CA LEU A 110 -17.80 -5.45 0.77
C LEU A 110 -18.41 -4.68 1.95
N VAL A 111 -17.56 -4.29 2.91
CA VAL A 111 -17.92 -3.28 3.91
C VAL A 111 -17.87 -1.92 3.23
N GLU A 112 -18.98 -1.18 3.27
CA GLU A 112 -19.08 0.12 2.60
C GLU A 112 -17.99 1.09 3.07
N ASP A 113 -17.50 1.90 2.13
CA ASP A 113 -16.46 2.92 2.35
C ASP A 113 -15.16 2.40 2.97
N SER A 114 -14.89 1.10 2.85
CA SER A 114 -13.65 0.48 3.35
C SER A 114 -12.49 0.49 2.36
N PHE A 115 -12.69 1.01 1.15
CA PHE A 115 -11.62 1.08 0.15
C PHE A 115 -10.56 2.08 0.55
N VAL A 116 -9.30 1.68 0.45
CA VAL A 116 -8.15 2.52 0.75
C VAL A 116 -7.06 2.31 -0.31
N LEU A 117 -6.80 3.31 -1.14
CA LEU A 117 -5.69 3.33 -2.11
C LEU A 117 -4.36 3.62 -1.41
N SER A 118 -3.29 2.92 -1.82
CA SER A 118 -1.93 3.29 -1.44
C SER A 118 -1.52 4.59 -2.10
N SER A 119 -1.25 5.56 -1.26
CA SER A 119 -0.85 6.89 -1.67
C SER A 119 0.56 6.92 -2.30
N GLU A 120 1.45 6.01 -1.86
CA GLU A 120 2.75 5.74 -2.49
C GLU A 120 2.59 5.18 -3.91
N ALA A 121 1.69 4.21 -4.10
CA ALA A 121 1.45 3.62 -5.42
C ALA A 121 0.78 4.62 -6.38
N TRP A 122 -0.16 5.42 -5.89
CA TRP A 122 -0.75 6.51 -6.66
C TRP A 122 0.28 7.55 -7.07
N PHE A 123 1.13 7.98 -6.12
CA PHE A 123 2.21 8.94 -6.37
C PHE A 123 3.15 8.44 -7.45
N LEU A 124 3.60 7.18 -7.35
CA LEU A 124 4.39 6.54 -8.40
C LEU A 124 3.67 6.59 -9.76
N GLY A 125 2.38 6.28 -9.79
CA GLY A 125 1.55 6.36 -10.99
C GLY A 125 1.61 7.73 -11.66
N ARG A 126 1.38 8.81 -10.90
CA ARG A 126 1.48 10.20 -11.41
C ARG A 126 2.88 10.52 -11.94
N VAL A 127 3.93 10.09 -11.24
CA VAL A 127 5.33 10.26 -11.68
C VAL A 127 5.60 9.53 -13.00
N LEU A 128 5.11 8.29 -13.14
CA LEU A 128 5.30 7.50 -14.36
C LEU A 128 4.52 8.04 -15.56
N THR A 129 3.34 8.61 -15.32
CA THR A 129 2.49 9.21 -16.38
C THR A 129 2.82 10.66 -16.67
N GLY A 130 3.73 11.29 -15.91
CA GLY A 130 4.08 12.71 -16.05
C GLY A 130 2.96 13.66 -15.64
N GLN A 131 2.00 13.19 -14.84
CA GLN A 131 0.88 13.98 -14.34
C GLN A 131 1.25 14.71 -13.04
N ASP A 132 0.50 15.77 -12.73
CA ASP A 132 0.62 16.43 -11.43
C ASP A 132 0.26 15.45 -10.31
N TRP A 133 1.11 15.43 -9.30
CA TRP A 133 1.03 14.56 -8.13
C TRP A 133 0.73 15.33 -6.85
N THR A 134 0.76 16.67 -6.91
CA THR A 134 0.49 17.52 -5.74
C THR A 134 -0.99 17.58 -5.41
N THR A 135 -1.86 17.23 -6.36
CA THR A 135 -3.31 17.26 -6.19
C THR A 135 -3.96 16.01 -6.79
N GLY A 136 -5.19 15.72 -6.36
CA GLY A 136 -6.05 14.73 -7.01
C GLY A 136 -6.10 13.34 -6.36
N PHE A 137 -5.30 13.06 -5.33
CA PHE A 137 -5.35 11.78 -4.61
C PHE A 137 -6.74 11.49 -4.05
N GLU A 138 -7.37 12.48 -3.39
CA GLU A 138 -8.69 12.33 -2.76
C GLU A 138 -9.79 12.10 -3.81
N ASN A 139 -9.65 12.69 -5.00
CA ASN A 139 -10.59 12.49 -6.10
C ASN A 139 -10.43 11.09 -6.70
N GLU A 140 -9.20 10.63 -6.91
CA GLU A 140 -8.91 9.28 -7.38
C GLU A 140 -9.41 8.23 -6.37
N GLN A 141 -9.08 8.39 -5.08
CA GLN A 141 -9.57 7.57 -3.97
C GLN A 141 -11.09 7.46 -3.97
N ARG A 142 -11.80 8.59 -4.15
CA ARG A 142 -13.27 8.62 -4.21
C ARG A 142 -13.80 7.89 -5.45
N GLY A 143 -13.21 8.14 -6.62
CA GLY A 143 -13.60 7.47 -7.87
C GLY A 143 -13.42 5.95 -7.80
N LEU A 144 -12.30 5.49 -7.25
CA LEU A 144 -12.03 4.06 -7.03
C LEU A 144 -13.00 3.46 -6.00
N ASN A 145 -13.34 4.19 -4.93
CA ASN A 145 -14.33 3.74 -3.94
C ASN A 145 -15.73 3.58 -4.56
N GLU A 146 -16.16 4.50 -5.43
CA GLU A 146 -17.43 4.35 -6.15
C GLU A 146 -17.39 3.19 -7.15
N GLN A 147 -16.26 2.99 -7.85
CA GLN A 147 -16.10 1.86 -8.75
C GLN A 147 -16.18 0.51 -8.02
N VAL A 148 -15.56 0.37 -6.85
CA VAL A 148 -15.59 -0.90 -6.12
C VAL A 148 -16.98 -1.23 -5.61
N LYS A 149 -17.75 -0.22 -5.16
CA LYS A 149 -19.17 -0.39 -4.79
C LYS A 149 -20.00 -0.88 -5.97
N ALA A 150 -19.80 -0.29 -7.15
CA ALA A 150 -20.51 -0.67 -8.36
C ALA A 150 -20.16 -2.11 -8.80
N MET A 151 -18.91 -2.53 -8.64
CA MET A 151 -18.45 -3.86 -9.03
C MET A 151 -18.90 -4.95 -8.03
N PHE A 152 -18.93 -4.65 -6.73
CA PHE A 152 -19.13 -5.63 -5.66
C PHE A 152 -20.53 -5.53 -5.02
N SER A 153 -21.56 -5.99 -5.75
CA SER A 153 -22.97 -5.98 -5.29
C SER A 153 -23.38 -7.17 -4.40
N GLY A 154 -22.47 -8.10 -4.14
CA GLY A 154 -22.71 -9.33 -3.38
C GLY A 154 -21.43 -9.95 -2.82
N PRO A 155 -21.47 -11.24 -2.44
CA PRO A 155 -20.26 -11.98 -2.06
C PRO A 155 -19.22 -11.94 -3.18
N VAL A 156 -18.04 -11.41 -2.88
CA VAL A 156 -16.99 -11.14 -3.87
C VAL A 156 -16.19 -12.41 -4.16
N SER A 157 -16.03 -12.74 -5.44
CA SER A 157 -15.23 -13.90 -5.85
C SER A 157 -13.74 -13.55 -6.01
N GLY A 158 -12.89 -14.58 -6.12
CA GLY A 158 -11.48 -14.35 -6.49
C GLY A 158 -11.30 -13.72 -7.87
N GLU A 159 -12.25 -13.93 -8.79
CA GLU A 159 -12.20 -13.35 -10.13
C GLU A 159 -12.49 -11.85 -10.09
N ASP A 160 -13.46 -11.44 -9.27
CA ASP A 160 -13.80 -10.04 -9.03
C ASP A 160 -12.61 -9.29 -8.43
N LEU A 161 -11.94 -9.88 -7.44
CA LEU A 161 -10.71 -9.31 -6.85
C LEU A 161 -9.58 -9.16 -7.87
N ARG A 162 -9.39 -10.16 -8.74
CA ARG A 162 -8.39 -10.12 -9.82
C ARG A 162 -8.72 -9.02 -10.83
N ALA A 163 -9.98 -8.94 -11.27
CA ALA A 163 -10.46 -7.95 -12.22
C ALA A 163 -10.31 -6.52 -11.66
N PHE A 164 -10.75 -6.31 -10.42
CA PHE A 164 -10.62 -5.03 -9.74
C PHE A 164 -9.15 -4.64 -9.52
N THR A 165 -8.29 -5.60 -9.12
CA THR A 165 -6.86 -5.34 -8.94
C THR A 165 -6.19 -4.87 -10.24
N ARG A 166 -6.48 -5.54 -11.35
CA ARG A 166 -5.99 -5.11 -12.68
C ARG A 166 -6.52 -3.73 -13.04
N TRP A 167 -7.81 -3.49 -12.80
CA TRP A 167 -8.42 -2.19 -13.07
C TRP A 167 -7.73 -1.06 -12.28
N VAL A 168 -7.47 -1.23 -10.98
CA VAL A 168 -6.74 -0.24 -10.17
C VAL A 168 -5.33 0.01 -10.71
N LEU A 169 -4.58 -1.05 -11.07
CA LEU A 169 -3.24 -0.93 -11.65
C LEU A 169 -3.24 -0.06 -12.93
N GLN A 170 -4.26 -0.24 -13.77
CA GLN A 170 -4.45 0.51 -15.01
C GLN A 170 -4.86 1.96 -14.74
N THR A 171 -5.87 2.16 -13.89
CA THR A 171 -6.42 3.48 -13.56
C THR A 171 -5.34 4.40 -12.99
N ILE A 172 -4.49 3.92 -12.09
CA ILE A 172 -3.45 4.76 -11.49
C ILE A 172 -2.17 4.81 -12.34
N GLY A 173 -2.04 3.99 -13.39
CA GLY A 173 -0.93 4.04 -14.35
C GLY A 173 0.35 3.32 -13.90
N VAL A 174 0.22 2.24 -13.11
CA VAL A 174 1.36 1.48 -12.58
C VAL A 174 1.46 0.03 -13.08
N GLU A 175 0.54 -0.41 -13.95
CA GLU A 175 0.53 -1.79 -14.46
C GLU A 175 1.91 -2.23 -14.99
N GLU A 176 2.48 -1.46 -15.93
CA GLU A 176 3.78 -1.74 -16.55
C GLU A 176 4.94 -1.82 -15.54
N PHE A 177 4.90 -1.02 -14.48
CA PHE A 177 5.92 -1.06 -13.43
C PHE A 177 5.91 -2.40 -12.67
N PHE A 178 4.71 -3.00 -12.51
CA PHE A 178 4.52 -4.24 -11.77
C PHE A 178 4.52 -5.51 -12.61
N VAL A 179 4.53 -5.43 -13.95
CA VAL A 179 4.59 -6.60 -14.86
C VAL A 179 5.73 -7.56 -14.52
N GLY A 180 6.88 -7.05 -14.07
CA GLY A 180 8.05 -7.86 -13.67
C GLY A 180 8.03 -8.40 -12.24
N ALA A 181 6.98 -8.16 -11.45
CA ALA A 181 6.86 -8.70 -10.10
C ALA A 181 6.58 -10.22 -10.17
N ALA A 182 7.45 -11.03 -9.55
CA ALA A 182 7.20 -12.46 -9.45
C ALA A 182 5.96 -12.72 -8.58
N ASP A 183 4.87 -13.11 -9.22
CA ASP A 183 3.60 -13.56 -8.63
C ASP A 183 3.00 -12.59 -7.58
N PRO A 184 2.31 -11.51 -8.01
CA PRO A 184 1.70 -10.58 -7.07
C PRO A 184 0.66 -11.30 -6.20
N LYS A 185 0.66 -10.96 -4.91
CA LYS A 185 -0.16 -11.64 -3.90
C LYS A 185 -1.28 -10.74 -3.40
N LEU A 186 -2.39 -11.37 -3.04
CA LEU A 186 -3.40 -10.83 -2.15
C LEU A 186 -3.13 -11.40 -0.75
N ARG A 187 -3.11 -10.56 0.27
CA ARG A 187 -3.07 -11.01 1.67
C ARG A 187 -4.37 -10.68 2.36
N PHE A 188 -4.97 -11.69 2.96
CA PHE A 188 -6.13 -11.52 3.81
C PHE A 188 -5.72 -11.64 5.26
N ARG A 189 -6.15 -10.68 6.08
CA ARG A 189 -6.17 -10.77 7.53
C ARG A 189 -7.61 -11.06 7.94
N SER A 190 -7.87 -12.18 8.59
CA SER A 190 -9.19 -12.56 9.10
C SER A 190 -9.19 -12.50 10.62
N GLN A 191 -9.92 -11.55 11.19
CA GLN A 191 -9.97 -11.27 12.62
C GLN A 191 -11.33 -11.75 13.17
N PRO A 192 -11.37 -12.53 14.26
CA PRO A 192 -12.62 -12.85 14.93
C PRO A 192 -13.10 -11.62 15.74
N VAL A 193 -14.21 -11.02 15.33
CA VAL A 193 -14.80 -9.82 15.97
C VAL A 193 -16.13 -10.15 16.62
N ARG A 194 -16.59 -9.30 17.55
CA ARG A 194 -17.93 -9.46 18.15
C ARG A 194 -19.00 -9.07 17.13
N ASN A 195 -20.09 -9.82 17.09
CA ASN A 195 -21.20 -9.54 16.17
C ASN A 195 -21.94 -8.22 16.50
N ASP A 196 -21.89 -7.76 17.75
CA ASP A 196 -22.58 -6.58 18.27
C ASP A 196 -21.75 -5.29 18.21
N LYS A 197 -20.43 -5.41 18.03
CA LYS A 197 -19.50 -4.29 17.89
C LYS A 197 -18.38 -4.67 16.92
N PRO A 198 -18.52 -4.41 15.62
CA PRO A 198 -17.39 -4.44 14.72
C PRO A 198 -16.41 -3.35 15.19
N GLU A 199 -15.27 -3.76 15.75
CA GLU A 199 -14.19 -2.81 16.04
C GLU A 199 -13.73 -2.18 14.73
N GLN A 200 -13.78 -0.85 14.67
CA GLN A 200 -13.23 -0.09 13.56
C GLN A 200 -11.71 -0.07 13.75
N GLU A 201 -11.01 -0.97 13.08
CA GLU A 201 -9.55 -0.94 13.06
C GLU A 201 -9.04 0.24 12.25
N ASP A 202 -8.06 0.95 12.81
CA ASP A 202 -7.25 1.96 12.13
C ASP A 202 -6.59 1.35 10.89
N ASP A 203 -6.90 1.90 9.72
CA ASP A 203 -6.39 1.36 8.45
C ASP A 203 -4.91 1.76 8.24
N PRO A 204 -3.99 0.78 8.14
CA PRO A 204 -2.54 1.04 8.15
C PRO A 204 -2.00 1.61 6.84
N LEU A 205 -2.80 1.63 5.76
CA LEU A 205 -2.37 2.13 4.46
C LEU A 205 -2.42 3.67 4.36
N ASN A 206 -3.22 4.35 5.19
CA ASN A 206 -3.45 5.79 5.10
C ASN A 206 -3.33 6.50 6.46
N SER A 207 -2.09 6.63 6.96
CA SER A 207 -1.77 7.58 8.04
C SER A 207 -0.98 8.82 7.57
N PHE A 208 -0.89 9.13 6.27
CA PHE A 208 0.12 10.12 5.81
C PHE A 208 -0.38 11.19 4.82
N LEU A 209 -0.54 12.41 5.35
CA LEU A 209 0.03 13.72 4.98
C LEU A 209 0.26 14.13 3.50
N LEU A 210 -0.18 13.42 2.46
CA LEU A 210 0.12 13.86 1.08
C LEU A 210 -0.50 15.22 0.73
N GLY A 211 -1.76 15.45 1.11
CA GLY A 211 -2.38 16.77 1.01
C GLY A 211 -1.64 17.83 1.82
N ASP A 212 -1.20 17.49 3.03
CA ASP A 212 -0.42 18.40 3.89
C ASP A 212 0.97 18.71 3.30
N LEU A 213 1.63 17.71 2.70
CA LEU A 213 2.94 17.85 2.05
C LEU A 213 2.83 18.69 0.78
N ALA A 214 1.78 18.49 -0.01
CA ALA A 214 1.48 19.33 -1.16
C ALA A 214 1.23 20.79 -0.76
N LEU A 215 0.41 21.00 0.28
CA LEU A 215 0.15 22.33 0.83
C LEU A 215 1.43 22.99 1.35
N VAL A 216 2.29 22.23 2.04
CA VAL A 216 3.60 22.72 2.51
C VAL A 216 4.49 23.08 1.32
N ALA A 217 4.57 22.24 0.29
CA ALA A 217 5.36 22.50 -0.92
C ALA A 217 4.87 23.75 -1.66
N GLU A 218 3.56 23.90 -1.83
CA GLU A 218 2.94 25.08 -2.45
C GLU A 218 3.28 26.35 -1.66
N ARG A 219 3.07 26.33 -0.34
CA ARG A 219 3.37 27.47 0.53
C ARG A 219 4.84 27.86 0.49
N ILE A 220 5.76 26.88 0.51
CA ILE A 220 7.19 27.14 0.33
C ILE A 220 7.45 27.80 -1.04
N GLY A 221 6.84 27.29 -2.12
CA GLY A 221 6.97 27.86 -3.46
C GLY A 221 6.45 29.29 -3.59
N GLN A 222 5.42 29.64 -2.80
CA GLN A 222 4.88 31.00 -2.70
C GLN A 222 5.70 31.91 -1.75
N GLY A 223 6.81 31.43 -1.20
CA GLY A 223 7.64 32.18 -0.24
C GLY A 223 7.06 32.24 1.19
N VAL A 224 5.99 31.49 1.46
CA VAL A 224 5.36 31.38 2.78
C VAL A 224 5.99 30.21 3.51
N ASN A 225 6.98 30.51 4.35
CA ASN A 225 7.64 29.51 5.19
C ASN A 225 7.72 29.96 6.66
N SER A 226 7.78 29.00 7.57
CA SER A 226 8.08 29.30 8.96
C SER A 226 9.59 29.47 9.12
N ARG A 227 10.02 30.34 10.05
CA ARG A 227 11.45 30.60 10.32
C ARG A 227 12.25 29.32 10.62
N ALA A 228 11.60 28.31 11.24
CA ALA A 228 12.21 27.02 11.55
C ALA A 228 12.38 26.14 10.29
N LEU A 229 11.34 26.03 9.46
CA LEU A 229 11.40 25.30 8.19
C LEU A 229 12.41 25.94 7.23
N ASP A 230 12.45 27.26 7.20
CA ASP A 230 13.35 28.05 6.37
C ASP A 230 14.82 27.85 6.77
N GLN A 231 15.12 27.77 8.07
CA GLN A 231 16.45 27.39 8.58
C GLN A 231 16.82 25.94 8.23
N TYR A 232 15.86 25.02 8.30
CA TYR A 232 16.08 23.62 7.94
C TYR A 232 16.39 23.48 6.45
N LEU A 233 15.57 24.07 5.58
CA LEU A 233 15.77 24.04 4.14
C LEU A 233 17.10 24.69 3.76
N LYS A 234 17.48 25.85 4.33
CA LYS A 234 18.79 26.48 4.08
C LYS A 234 19.99 25.59 4.44
N ARG A 235 19.86 24.73 5.45
CA ARG A 235 20.90 23.76 5.83
C ARG A 235 21.02 22.60 4.84
N HIS A 236 19.94 22.30 4.10
CA HIS A 236 19.83 21.15 3.21
C HIS A 236 19.68 21.51 1.72
N THR A 237 19.59 22.80 1.36
CA THR A 237 19.66 23.26 -0.03
C THR A 237 21.09 23.14 -0.53
N ILE A 238 21.28 22.29 -1.53
CA ILE A 238 22.57 22.12 -2.22
C ILE A 238 22.88 23.40 -2.98
N ARG A 239 24.05 23.96 -2.69
CA ARG A 239 24.60 25.07 -3.47
C ARG A 239 24.98 24.52 -4.86
N PRO A 240 24.42 25.03 -5.97
CA PRO A 240 24.91 24.66 -7.29
C PRO A 240 26.40 25.01 -7.34
N ARG A 241 27.26 24.03 -7.61
CA ARG A 241 28.67 24.31 -7.89
C ARG A 241 28.71 25.24 -9.09
N GLY A 242 29.14 26.47 -8.84
CA GLY A 242 29.14 27.54 -9.80
C GLY A 242 29.81 27.13 -11.11
N CYS A 243 29.15 27.50 -12.20
CA CYS A 243 29.71 27.63 -13.52
C CYS A 243 31.11 28.28 -13.41
N MET A 244 32.16 27.52 -13.71
CA MET A 244 33.52 28.01 -13.77
C MET A 244 33.61 28.92 -15.00
N ARG A 245 33.46 30.22 -14.75
CA ARG A 245 33.68 31.29 -15.72
C ARG A 245 35.08 31.12 -16.31
N THR A 246 35.12 31.12 -17.63
CA THR A 246 36.26 31.10 -18.53
C THR A 246 37.46 31.88 -17.98
N MET A 247 38.59 31.20 -17.81
CA MET A 247 39.90 31.84 -17.74
C MET A 247 40.65 31.44 -19.01
N MET A 248 40.58 32.29 -20.04
CA MET A 248 41.45 32.15 -21.21
C MET A 248 42.91 32.39 -20.77
N PRO A 249 43.88 31.57 -21.21
CA PRO A 249 45.29 31.87 -21.01
C PRO A 249 45.73 33.02 -21.94
N PRO A 250 46.71 33.85 -21.53
CA PRO A 250 47.25 34.89 -22.38
C PRO A 250 48.02 34.27 -23.57
N PRO A 251 48.02 34.91 -24.75
CA PRO A 251 48.77 34.42 -25.90
C PRO A 251 50.28 34.50 -25.64
N VAL A 252 50.98 33.44 -26.05
CA VAL A 252 52.44 33.34 -26.03
C VAL A 252 52.97 33.83 -27.38
N ARG A 253 53.88 34.82 -27.29
CA ARG A 253 54.69 35.51 -28.32
C ARG A 253 54.00 36.60 -29.14
#